data_AF-A0A1M6PB60-F1
#
_entry.id   AF-A0A1M6PB60-F1
#
_cell.length_a   1.000
_cell.length_b   1.000
_cell.length_c   1.000
_cell.angle_alpha   90.00
_cell.angle_beta   90.00
_cell.angle_gamma   90.00
#
_symmetry.space_group_name_H-M   'P 1'
#
loop_
_entity.id
_entity.type
_entity.pdbx_description
1 polymer ?
#
loop_
_entity_poly.entity_id
_entity_poly.type
_entity_poly.pdbx_seq_one_letter_code
_entity_poly.pdbx_strand_id
1 'polypeptide(L)'
;MENETKARKFITEVLKNMVVDSMTKERIEKDLYCHIMEAAENVDIDTFLQQMGSPQEVASEFMQNIYDSDSDLVQKLVQDKGVSLILCKLQIA
;
A
#
# COMPACT_ATOMS: atom_id res chain seq x y z
N MET A 1 -14.79 -3.02 -13.12
CA MET A 1 -14.55 -1.92 -12.14
C MET A 1 -14.90 -2.30 -10.70
N GLU A 2 -15.20 -3.57 -10.39
CA GLU A 2 -15.53 -3.98 -9.01
C GLU A 2 -14.29 -4.04 -8.11
N ASN A 3 -13.16 -4.53 -8.63
CA ASN A 3 -11.90 -4.67 -7.89
C ASN A 3 -11.36 -3.32 -7.39
N GLU A 4 -11.40 -2.29 -8.24
CA GLU A 4 -10.94 -0.95 -7.85
C GLU A 4 -11.75 -0.39 -6.66
N THR A 5 -13.06 -0.63 -6.66
CA THR A 5 -13.94 -0.17 -5.58
C THR A 5 -13.64 -0.90 -4.27
N LYS A 6 -13.36 -2.21 -4.33
CA LYS A 6 -12.98 -3.01 -3.16
C LYS A 6 -11.64 -2.57 -2.58
N ALA A 7 -10.63 -2.38 -3.44
CA ALA A 7 -9.32 -1.87 -3.04
C ALA A 7 -9.44 -0.50 -2.35
N ARG A 8 -10.12 0.45 -2.98
CA ARG A 8 -10.32 1.80 -2.41
C ARG A 8 -11.01 1.77 -1.05
N LYS A 9 -12.03 0.91 -0.88
CA LYS A 9 -12.70 0.73 0.41
C LYS A 9 -11.75 0.18 1.47
N PHE A 10 -11.01 -0.87 1.14
CA PHE A 10 -10.02 -1.46 2.06
C PHE A 10 -8.97 -0.42 2.49
N ILE A 11 -8.37 0.28 1.53
CA ILE A 11 -7.34 1.30 1.78
C ILE A 11 -7.90 2.45 2.63
N THR A 12 -9.14 2.89 2.35
CA THR A 12 -9.80 3.93 3.15
C THR A 12 -9.94 3.49 4.61
N GLU A 13 -10.32 2.24 4.85
CA GLU A 13 -10.42 1.70 6.21
C GLU A 13 -9.04 1.60 6.88
N VAL A 14 -8.00 1.19 6.16
CA VAL A 14 -6.61 1.21 6.66
C VAL A 14 -6.22 2.63 7.09
N LEU A 15 -6.38 3.62 6.22
CA LEU A 15 -5.97 5.01 6.48
C LEU A 15 -6.78 5.68 7.60
N LYS A 16 -8.03 5.27 7.83
CA LYS A 16 -8.84 5.71 8.99
C LYS A 16 -8.28 5.21 10.31
N ASN A 17 -7.70 4.01 10.31
CA ASN A 17 -7.05 3.44 11.50
C ASN A 17 -5.63 3.98 11.71
N MET A 18 -5.11 4.80 10.79
CA MET A 18 -3.79 5.43 10.91
C MET A 18 -3.86 6.87 11.41
N VAL A 19 -3.04 7.18 12.41
CA VAL A 19 -2.84 8.53 12.95
C VAL A 19 -1.54 9.13 12.38
N VAL A 20 -1.53 9.39 11.08
CA VAL A 20 -0.39 9.97 10.35
C VAL A 20 -0.81 11.23 9.57
N ASP A 21 0.15 12.06 9.18
CA ASP A 21 -0.12 13.28 8.42
C ASP A 21 -0.66 12.98 7.01
N SER A 22 -1.29 13.99 6.40
CA SER A 22 -1.94 13.82 5.10
C SER A 22 -0.98 13.42 3.99
N MET A 23 0.27 13.89 3.99
CA MET A 23 1.25 13.50 2.96
C MET A 23 1.65 12.03 3.12
N THR A 24 1.84 11.58 4.36
CA THR A 24 2.10 10.17 4.66
C THR A 24 0.91 9.29 4.26
N LYS A 25 -0.33 9.74 4.53
CA LYS A 25 -1.54 9.03 4.08
C LYS A 25 -1.61 8.89 2.56
N GLU A 26 -1.37 9.96 1.80
CA GLU A 26 -1.38 9.91 0.34
C GLU A 26 -0.31 8.98 -0.25
N ARG A 27 0.87 8.92 0.38
CA ARG A 27 1.94 8.01 -0.04
C ARG A 27 1.53 6.55 0.17
N ILE A 28 1.00 6.25 1.35
CA ILE A 28 0.53 4.90 1.70
C ILE A 28 -0.66 4.50 0.83
N GLU A 29 -1.59 5.42 0.57
CA GLU A 29 -2.73 5.17 -0.32
C GLU A 29 -2.26 4.73 -1.71
N LYS A 30 -1.33 5.47 -2.30
CA LYS A 30 -0.80 5.16 -3.63
C LYS A 30 -0.05 3.84 -3.65
N ASP A 31 0.76 3.59 -2.63
CA ASP A 31 1.57 2.37 -2.53
C ASP A 31 0.68 1.12 -2.39
N LEU A 32 -0.26 1.14 -1.44
CA LEU A 32 -1.24 0.07 -1.27
C LEU A 32 -2.10 -0.12 -2.51
N TYR A 33 -2.55 0.97 -3.13
CA TYR A 33 -3.37 0.89 -4.34
C TYR A 33 -2.63 0.22 -5.49
N CYS A 34 -1.39 0.64 -5.77
CA CYS A 34 -0.56 -0.01 -6.79
C CYS A 34 -0.38 -1.49 -6.47
N HIS A 35 0.02 -1.82 -5.24
CA HIS A 35 0.29 -3.19 -4.85
C HIS A 35 -0.94 -4.10 -4.96
N ILE A 36 -2.11 -3.63 -4.51
CA ILE A 36 -3.37 -4.39 -4.61
C ILE A 36 -3.78 -4.57 -6.07
N MET A 37 -3.62 -3.56 -6.92
CA MET A 37 -3.97 -3.66 -8.34
C MET A 37 -3.04 -4.60 -9.10
N GLU A 38 -1.72 -4.55 -8.86
CA GLU A 38 -0.74 -5.47 -9.45
C GLU A 38 -1.01 -6.93 -9.00
N ALA A 39 -1.35 -7.13 -7.73
CA ALA A 39 -1.75 -8.44 -7.23
C ALA A 39 -3.08 -8.92 -7.86
N ALA A 40 -4.03 -8.01 -8.06
CA ALA A 40 -5.33 -8.29 -8.66
C ALA A 40 -5.25 -8.69 -10.16
N GLU A 41 -4.11 -8.48 -10.83
CA GLU A 41 -3.88 -9.00 -12.19
C GLU A 41 -3.63 -10.52 -12.21
N ASN A 42 -3.16 -11.07 -11.10
CA ASN A 42 -2.73 -12.47 -11.00
C ASN A 42 -3.59 -13.29 -10.03
N VAL A 43 -4.23 -12.65 -9.05
CA VAL A 43 -5.01 -13.27 -7.97
C VAL A 43 -6.34 -12.55 -7.82
N ASP A 44 -7.38 -13.28 -7.43
CA ASP A 44 -8.66 -12.66 -7.07
C ASP A 44 -8.49 -11.67 -5.90
N ILE A 45 -9.10 -10.49 -6.04
CA ILE A 45 -8.91 -9.40 -5.08
C ILE A 45 -9.45 -9.75 -3.68
N ASP A 46 -10.56 -10.49 -3.58
CA ASP A 46 -11.10 -10.90 -2.28
C ASP A 46 -10.12 -11.84 -1.58
N THR A 47 -9.52 -12.77 -2.34
CA THR A 47 -8.49 -13.68 -1.83
C THR A 47 -7.25 -12.91 -1.36
N PHE A 48 -6.79 -11.93 -2.16
CA PHE A 48 -5.62 -11.13 -1.81
C PHE A 48 -5.86 -10.24 -0.56
N LEU A 49 -7.03 -9.60 -0.48
CA LEU A 49 -7.40 -8.80 0.69
C LEU A 49 -7.54 -9.65 1.95
N GLN A 50 -8.03 -10.89 1.84
CA GLN A 50 -8.04 -11.83 2.96
C GLN A 50 -6.62 -12.24 3.40
N GLN A 51 -5.68 -12.36 2.45
CA GLN A 51 -4.27 -12.66 2.76
C GLN A 51 -3.54 -11.49 3.43
N MET A 52 -3.89 -10.25 3.08
CA MET A 52 -3.36 -9.06 3.77
C MET A 52 -3.84 -8.94 5.22
N GLY A 53 -4.99 -9.53 5.55
CA GLY A 53 -5.55 -9.47 6.89
C GLY A 53 -6.46 -8.27 7.12
N SER A 54 -6.76 -7.98 8.39
CA SER A 54 -7.73 -6.94 8.75
C SER A 54 -7.17 -5.54 8.46
N PRO A 55 -7.98 -4.56 8.03
CA PRO A 55 -7.51 -3.19 7.81
C PRO A 55 -6.77 -2.58 9.03
N GLN A 56 -7.16 -2.98 10.24
CA GLN A 56 -6.55 -2.57 11.50
C GLN A 56 -5.15 -3.17 11.69
N GLU A 57 -4.96 -4.43 11.31
CA GLU A 57 -3.67 -5.12 11.40
C GLU A 57 -2.69 -4.49 10.42
N VAL A 58 -3.13 -4.31 9.17
CA VAL A 58 -2.35 -3.61 8.14
C VAL A 58 -1.99 -2.20 8.59
N ALA A 59 -2.96 -1.41 9.10
CA ALA A 59 -2.68 -0.07 9.62
C ALA A 59 -1.67 -0.09 10.77
N SER A 60 -1.78 -1.06 11.68
CA SER A 60 -0.84 -1.22 12.80
C SER A 60 0.56 -1.58 12.30
N GLU A 61 0.70 -2.47 11.33
CA GLU A 61 2.00 -2.81 10.72
C GLU A 61 2.62 -1.60 10.00
N PHE A 62 1.83 -0.84 9.25
CA PHE A 62 2.30 0.39 8.63
C PHE A 62 2.74 1.43 9.67
N MET A 63 1.95 1.64 10.74
CA MET A 63 2.34 2.56 11.80
C MET A 63 3.61 2.08 12.51
N GLN A 64 3.69 0.82 12.92
CA GLN A 64 4.90 0.26 13.54
C GLN A 64 6.11 0.45 12.63
N ASN A 65 5.98 0.13 11.34
CA ASN A 65 7.06 0.33 10.39
C ASN A 65 7.42 1.82 10.22
N ILE A 66 6.46 2.74 10.14
CA ILE A 66 6.76 4.18 10.01
C ILE A 66 7.46 4.72 11.27
N TYR A 67 7.03 4.29 12.46
CA TYR A 67 7.65 4.70 13.72
C TYR A 67 8.99 4.00 14.00
N ASP A 68 9.21 2.77 13.50
CA ASP A 68 10.54 2.11 13.47
C ASP A 68 11.45 2.66 12.34
N SER A 69 10.88 3.32 11.33
CA SER A 69 11.60 3.82 10.14
C SER A 69 12.24 5.18 10.28
N ASP A 70 12.06 5.90 11.40
CA ASP A 70 13.05 6.93 11.73
C ASP A 70 14.44 6.31 12.01
N SER A 71 14.55 4.97 12.14
CA SER A 71 15.82 4.26 12.15
C SER A 71 16.19 3.59 10.81
N ASP A 72 15.36 2.75 10.15
CA ASP A 72 15.94 1.86 9.09
C ASP A 72 15.09 1.34 7.90
N LEU A 73 13.75 1.46 7.81
CA LEU A 73 13.01 0.60 6.86
C LEU A 73 12.85 1.10 5.42
N VAL A 74 13.31 2.31 5.09
CA VAL A 74 13.45 2.71 3.67
C VAL A 74 14.47 1.81 2.95
N GLN A 75 15.42 1.20 3.68
CA GLN A 75 16.43 0.35 3.07
C GLN A 75 15.95 -1.07 2.73
N LYS A 76 14.91 -1.60 3.39
CA LYS A 76 14.54 -3.01 3.25
C LYS A 76 13.52 -3.29 2.14
N LEU A 77 12.65 -2.34 1.81
CA LEU A 77 11.75 -2.42 0.64
C LEU A 77 12.50 -2.24 -0.70
N VAL A 78 13.67 -1.60 -0.67
CA VAL A 78 14.56 -1.44 -1.85
C VAL A 78 15.47 -2.65 -2.05
N GLN A 79 15.76 -3.43 -1.00
CA GLN A 79 16.77 -4.49 -1.06
C GLN A 79 16.24 -5.86 -1.48
N ASP A 80 14.94 -6.18 -1.33
CA ASP A 80 14.50 -7.56 -1.56
C ASP A 80 14.08 -7.89 -2.99
N LYS A 81 13.78 -6.92 -3.86
CA LYS A 81 13.56 -7.21 -5.29
C LYS A 81 14.05 -6.07 -6.16
N GLY A 82 14.83 -6.40 -7.18
CA GLY A 82 15.17 -5.52 -8.30
C GLY A 82 13.94 -5.11 -9.12
N VAL A 83 13.02 -4.38 -8.49
CA VAL A 83 11.97 -3.63 -9.14
C VAL A 83 12.58 -2.27 -9.44
N SER A 84 13.04 -2.18 -10.69
CA SER A 84 13.33 -0.91 -11.33
C SER A 84 12.20 0.07 -10.98
N LEU A 85 12.54 1.15 -10.26
CA LEU A 85 11.74 2.36 -10.15
C LEU A 85 11.58 2.95 -11.56
N ILE A 86 10.80 2.29 -12.42
CA ILE A 86 10.25 2.92 -13.60
C ILE A 86 9.10 3.77 -13.08
N LEU A 87 9.49 4.97 -12.66
CA LEU A 87 8.88 6.18 -13.20
C LEU A 87 7.36 6.07 -13.35
N CYS A 88 6.64 6.34 -12.25
CA CYS A 88 5.40 7.13 -12.34
C CYS A 88 5.71 8.57 -12.82
N LYS A 89 6.50 8.70 -13.90
CA LYS A 89 6.52 9.88 -14.77
C LYS A 89 5.67 9.51 -15.98
N LEU A 90 4.51 10.12 -16.08
CA LEU A 90 4.34 11.27 -16.98
C LEU A 90 4.75 10.91 -18.42
N GLN A 91 3.76 10.60 -19.25
CA GLN A 91 3.57 11.32 -20.50
C GLN A 91 2.10 11.18 -20.95
N ILE A 92 1.30 12.16 -20.51
CA ILE A 92 0.20 12.69 -21.30
C ILE A 92 0.86 13.50 -22.42
N ALA A 93 0.86 12.98 -23.64
CA ALA A 93 0.86 13.66 -24.94
C ALA A 93 1.25 12.67 -26.04
#